data_AF-A0AAE4G910-F1
#
_entry.id   AF-A0AAE4G910-F1
#
_cell.length_a   1.000
_cell.length_b   1.000
_cell.length_c   1.000
_cell.angle_alpha   90.00
_cell.angle_beta   90.00
_cell.angle_gamma   90.00
#
_symmetry.space_group_name_H-M   'P 1'
#
loop_
_entity.id
_entity.type
_entity.pdbx_description
1 polymer ?
#
loop_
_entity_poly.entity_id
_entity_poly.type
_entity_poly.pdbx_seq_one_letter_code
_entity_poly.pdbx_strand_id
1 'polypeptide(L)'
;MEIWHRGLLGEPTRILAKEYRISQPTTLNYMKDAVEHLIASNSFDGSPALRMMLSQPIRSQSFAYQVDTTIAVELQPIIAPFLEQAKRIDYSQRESSDVHLGTKVSATEAESFEAIVKTLSIDRPGLTSSELLREIIREYISSGAVPKHNVSVVPGVSPREQRLLDLVRKNWPD
;
A
#
# COMPACT_ATOMS: atom_id res chain seq x y z
N MET A 1 7.46 11.46 9.64
CA MET A 1 7.68 12.55 10.62
C MET A 1 6.84 13.78 10.31
N GLU A 2 6.97 14.39 9.12
CA GLU A 2 6.26 15.66 8.80
C GLU A 2 4.72 15.56 8.93
N ILE A 3 4.10 14.51 8.37
CA ILE A 3 2.65 14.26 8.48
C ILE A 3 2.19 14.20 9.94
N TRP A 4 2.94 13.51 10.81
CA TRP A 4 2.64 13.41 12.24
C TRP A 4 2.81 14.75 12.95
N HIS A 5 3.90 15.47 12.68
CA HIS A 5 4.14 16.78 13.29
C HIS A 5 3.06 17.80 12.94
N ARG A 6 2.59 17.83 11.68
CA ARG A 6 1.44 18.66 11.28
C ARG A 6 0.13 18.22 11.95
N GLY A 7 -0.05 16.92 12.16
CA GLY A 7 -1.14 16.39 12.99
C GLY A 7 -1.08 16.88 14.44
N LEU A 8 0.10 16.95 15.05
CA LEU A 8 0.28 17.53 16.39
C LEU A 8 -0.08 19.02 16.44
N LEU A 9 0.22 19.75 15.37
CA LEU A 9 -0.17 21.17 15.22
C LEU A 9 -1.68 21.37 15.04
N GLY A 10 -2.46 20.28 14.98
CA GLY A 10 -3.93 20.31 14.92
C GLY A 10 -4.50 20.20 13.51
N GLU A 11 -3.67 19.91 12.50
CA GLU A 11 -4.18 19.76 11.14
C GLU A 11 -5.01 18.47 10.99
N PRO A 12 -6.24 18.55 10.44
CA PRO A 12 -7.09 17.38 10.28
C PRO A 12 -6.48 16.36 9.31
N THR A 13 -6.55 15.08 9.66
CA THR A 13 -6.02 13.97 8.84
C THR A 13 -6.57 13.96 7.41
N ARG A 14 -7.80 14.44 7.20
CA ARG A 14 -8.42 14.54 5.86
C ARG A 14 -7.73 15.59 4.99
N ILE A 15 -7.28 16.70 5.59
CA ILE A 15 -6.55 17.76 4.88
C ILE A 15 -5.17 17.26 4.49
N LEU A 16 -4.46 16.66 5.46
CA LEU A 16 -3.15 16.04 5.20
C LEU A 16 -3.24 14.95 4.13
N ALA A 17 -4.22 14.05 4.19
CA ALA A 17 -4.43 13.03 3.16
C ALA A 17 -4.55 13.63 1.75
N LYS A 18 -5.33 14.71 1.60
CA LYS A 18 -5.50 15.40 0.31
C LYS A 18 -4.20 16.05 -0.17
N GLU A 19 -3.48 16.72 0.72
CA GLU A 19 -2.25 17.46 0.37
C GLU A 19 -1.12 16.51 -0.05
N TYR A 20 -0.93 15.43 0.71
CA TYR A 20 0.06 14.40 0.41
C TYR A 20 -0.43 13.38 -0.64
N ARG A 21 -1.64 13.55 -1.18
CA ARG A 21 -2.26 12.66 -2.18
C ARG A 21 -2.26 11.19 -1.77
N ILE A 22 -2.56 10.91 -0.51
CA ILE A 22 -2.65 9.55 0.04
C ILE A 22 -4.03 9.30 0.67
N SER A 23 -4.37 8.03 0.87
CA SER A 23 -5.62 7.67 1.58
C SER A 23 -5.57 8.10 3.05
N GLN A 24 -6.72 8.43 3.64
CA GLN A 24 -6.80 8.76 5.07
C GLN A 24 -6.29 7.63 5.99
N PRO A 25 -6.58 6.33 5.74
CA PRO A 25 -5.94 5.24 6.46
C PRO A 25 -4.41 5.25 6.35
N THR A 26 -3.85 5.53 5.17
CA THR A 26 -2.40 5.63 4.97
C THR A 26 -1.79 6.78 5.78
N THR A 27 -2.45 7.95 5.83
CA THR A 27 -2.03 9.07 6.68
C THR A 27 -1.92 8.66 8.14
N LEU A 28 -2.91 7.92 8.66
CA LEU A 28 -2.90 7.43 10.04
C LEU A 28 -1.77 6.42 10.30
N ASN A 29 -1.50 5.53 9.35
CA ASN A 29 -0.36 4.61 9.44
C ASN A 29 0.97 5.37 9.49
N TYR A 30 1.18 6.35 8.61
CA TYR A 30 2.39 7.17 8.65
C TYR A 30 2.55 7.97 9.95
N MET A 31 1.45 8.38 10.57
CA MET A 31 1.49 8.99 11.90
C MET A 31 1.93 7.98 12.98
N LYS A 32 1.38 6.77 12.92
CA LYS A 32 1.74 5.69 13.84
C LYS A 32 3.21 5.28 13.69
N ASP A 33 3.67 5.09 12.46
CA ASP A 33 5.05 4.72 12.14
C ASP A 33 6.04 5.78 12.65
N ALA A 34 5.67 7.07 12.58
CA ALA A 34 6.47 8.16 13.13
C ALA A 34 6.62 8.06 14.65
N VAL A 35 5.53 7.76 15.37
CA VAL A 35 5.54 7.55 16.82
C VAL A 35 6.38 6.33 17.18
N GLU A 36 6.18 5.21 16.49
CA GLU A 36 6.95 3.97 16.71
C GLU A 36 8.44 4.18 16.45
N HIS A 37 8.80 4.90 15.40
CA HIS A 37 10.19 5.25 15.11
C HIS A 37 10.81 6.12 16.21
N LEU A 38 10.08 7.13 16.72
CA LEU A 38 10.54 7.91 17.85
C LEU A 38 10.75 7.02 19.07
N ILE A 39 9.79 6.13 19.37
CA ILE A 39 9.88 5.21 20.50
C ILE A 39 11.09 4.29 20.38
N ALA A 40 11.31 3.69 19.21
CA ALA A 40 12.45 2.81 18.97
C ALA A 40 13.80 3.54 19.08
N SER A 41 13.84 4.84 18.77
CA SER A 41 15.07 5.64 18.82
C SER A 41 15.55 5.96 20.23
N ASN A 42 14.72 5.76 21.27
CA ASN A 42 14.97 6.14 22.68
C ASN A 42 15.45 7.61 22.88
N SER A 43 15.23 8.49 21.89
CA SER A 43 15.77 9.86 21.89
C SER A 43 15.14 10.78 22.96
N PHE A 44 14.11 10.30 23.66
CA PHE A 44 13.37 11.02 24.69
C PHE A 44 13.55 10.40 26.10
N ASP A 45 14.54 9.52 26.30
CA ASP A 45 14.68 8.78 27.55
C ASP A 45 14.81 9.70 28.79
N GLY A 46 15.34 10.90 28.63
CA GLY A 46 15.43 11.91 29.69
C GLY A 46 14.17 12.75 29.93
N SER A 47 13.12 12.61 29.12
CA SER A 47 11.89 13.41 29.20
C SER A 47 10.67 12.56 29.62
N PRO A 48 10.18 12.71 30.85
CA PRO A 48 8.92 12.09 31.28
C PRO A 48 7.70 12.61 30.51
N ALA A 49 7.69 13.90 30.15
CA ALA A 49 6.57 14.54 29.45
C ALA A 49 6.40 13.97 28.03
N LEU A 50 7.50 13.81 27.28
CA LEU A 50 7.48 13.19 25.95
C LEU A 50 7.08 11.71 26.01
N ARG A 51 7.60 10.94 26.98
CA ARG A 51 7.19 9.54 27.18
C ARG A 51 5.68 9.45 27.41
N MET A 52 5.15 10.30 28.29
CA MET A 52 3.72 10.33 28.58
C MET A 52 2.91 10.68 27.33
N MET A 53 3.30 11.71 26.58
CA MET A 53 2.62 12.08 25.33
C MET A 53 2.62 10.94 24.32
N LEU A 54 3.78 10.35 24.03
CA LEU A 54 3.92 9.30 23.01
C LEU A 54 3.16 8.02 23.39
N SER A 55 2.90 7.78 24.68
CA SER A 55 2.08 6.67 25.15
C SER A 55 0.57 6.86 24.88
N GLN A 56 0.13 8.09 24.63
CA GLN A 56 -1.28 8.38 24.37
C GLN A 56 -1.69 8.01 22.94
N PRO A 57 -2.99 7.74 22.69
CA PRO A 57 -3.51 7.60 21.34
C PRO A 57 -3.16 8.81 20.47
N ILE A 58 -2.86 8.60 19.19
CA ILE A 58 -2.45 9.68 18.24
C ILE A 58 -3.39 10.88 18.27
N ARG A 59 -4.71 10.64 18.40
CA ARG A 59 -5.71 11.72 18.49
C ARG A 59 -5.59 12.59 19.74
N SER A 60 -5.05 12.05 20.83
CA SER A 60 -4.85 12.74 22.09
C SER A 60 -3.52 13.49 22.17
N GLN A 61 -2.53 13.08 21.36
CA GLN A 61 -1.20 13.67 21.34
C GLN A 61 -1.20 15.15 20.94
N SER A 62 -2.09 15.57 20.03
CA SER A 62 -2.21 16.98 19.64
C SER A 62 -2.64 17.87 20.81
N PHE A 63 -3.55 17.38 21.66
CA PHE A 63 -3.96 18.11 22.86
C PHE A 63 -2.80 18.25 23.85
N ALA A 64 -2.08 17.17 24.12
CA ALA A 64 -0.90 17.20 24.99
C ALA A 64 0.17 18.18 24.45
N TYR A 65 0.46 18.10 23.14
CA TYR A 65 1.43 18.97 22.46
C TYR A 65 1.05 20.47 22.50
N GLN A 66 -0.25 20.79 22.46
CA GLN A 66 -0.72 22.18 22.53
C GLN A 66 -0.81 22.75 23.95
N VAL A 67 -1.07 21.89 24.95
CA VAL A 67 -1.25 22.32 26.34
C VAL A 67 0.07 22.46 27.07
N ASP A 68 1.03 21.57 26.83
CA ASP A 68 2.31 21.54 27.52
C ASP A 68 3.44 22.06 26.63
N THR A 69 3.92 23.27 26.95
CA THR A 69 5.01 23.92 26.21
C THR A 69 6.34 23.18 26.33
N THR A 70 6.55 22.36 27.38
CA THR A 70 7.79 21.60 27.56
C THR A 70 7.94 20.51 26.50
N ILE A 71 6.83 19.87 26.12
CA ILE A 71 6.78 18.88 25.04
C ILE A 71 7.30 19.48 23.73
N ALA A 72 6.85 20.68 23.37
CA ALA A 72 7.29 21.33 22.15
C ALA A 72 8.80 21.64 22.20
N VAL A 73 9.29 22.17 23.33
CA VAL A 73 10.71 22.52 23.52
C VAL A 73 11.61 21.29 23.38
N GLU A 74 11.21 20.16 23.97
CA GLU A 74 12.01 18.94 23.97
C GLU A 74 11.88 18.15 22.66
N LEU A 75 10.70 18.15 22.03
CA LEU A 75 10.47 17.41 20.80
C LEU A 75 11.14 18.06 19.59
N GLN A 76 11.05 19.39 19.47
CA GLN A 76 11.55 20.13 18.31
C GLN A 76 12.98 19.78 17.88
N PRO A 77 13.99 19.76 18.77
CA PRO A 77 15.35 19.39 18.37
C PRO A 77 15.47 17.95 17.87
N ILE A 78 14.64 17.03 18.38
CA ILE A 78 14.63 15.62 17.95
C ILE A 78 14.07 15.50 16.53
N ILE A 79 12.99 16.22 16.22
CA ILE A 79 12.29 16.09 14.93
C ILE A 79 12.85 17.00 13.83
N ALA A 80 13.51 18.11 14.19
CA ALA A 80 14.10 19.08 13.28
C ALA A 80 14.91 18.44 12.12
N PRO A 81 15.85 17.50 12.34
CA PRO A 81 16.59 16.89 11.24
C PRO A 81 15.69 16.13 10.26
N PHE A 82 14.63 15.49 10.75
CA PHE A 82 13.67 14.79 9.90
C PHE A 82 12.76 15.74 9.12
N LEU A 83 12.38 16.88 9.72
CA LEU A 83 11.60 17.90 9.04
C LEU A 83 12.40 18.57 7.91
N GLU A 84 13.68 18.85 8.13
CA GLU A 84 14.56 19.38 7.09
C GLU A 84 14.79 18.39 5.94
N GLN A 85 14.88 17.09 6.24
CA GLN A 85 14.91 16.07 5.20
C GLN A 85 13.60 16.02 4.42
N ALA A 86 12.46 16.13 5.09
CA ALA A 86 11.15 16.07 4.45
C ALA A 86 10.92 17.21 3.46
N LYS A 87 11.40 18.44 3.76
CA LYS A 87 11.38 19.58 2.84
C LYS A 87 12.15 19.36 1.53
N ARG A 88 13.11 18.43 1.51
CA ARG A 88 13.92 18.11 0.33
C ARG A 88 13.29 17.03 -0.55
N ILE A 89 12.21 16.40 -0.08
CA ILE A 89 11.53 15.35 -0.81
C ILE A 89 10.54 16.01 -1.78
N ASP A 90 10.74 15.80 -3.08
CA ASP A 90 9.73 16.12 -4.07
C ASP A 90 8.62 15.05 -4.04
N TYR A 91 7.56 15.33 -3.30
CA TYR A 91 6.39 14.45 -3.21
C TYR A 91 5.61 14.34 -4.53
N SER A 92 5.85 15.21 -5.51
CA SER A 92 5.22 15.12 -6.84
C SER A 92 5.85 14.04 -7.72
N GLN A 93 7.11 13.68 -7.43
CA GLN A 93 7.93 12.68 -8.14
C GLN A 93 7.97 11.33 -7.42
N ARG A 94 7.36 11.21 -6.23
CA ARG A 94 7.08 9.89 -5.68
C ARG A 94 6.04 9.25 -6.59
N GLU A 95 6.55 8.51 -7.57
CA GLU A 95 5.88 7.42 -8.24
C GLU A 95 5.06 6.73 -7.16
N SER A 96 3.76 6.93 -7.25
CA SER A 96 2.95 6.65 -6.11
C SER A 96 3.12 5.19 -5.76
N SER A 97 3.42 4.91 -4.50
CA SER A 97 3.14 3.61 -3.90
C SER A 97 1.63 3.22 -4.02
N ASP A 98 0.80 4.08 -4.64
CA ASP A 98 -0.53 3.79 -5.19
C ASP A 98 -0.55 2.96 -6.49
N VAL A 99 0.58 2.45 -7.00
CA VAL A 99 0.45 1.10 -7.56
C VAL A 99 0.33 0.18 -6.36
N HIS A 100 -0.89 0.05 -5.84
CA HIS A 100 -1.25 -1.17 -5.14
C HIS A 100 -0.76 -2.31 -6.04
N LEU A 101 0.31 -2.99 -5.62
CA LEU A 101 0.51 -4.38 -6.00
C LEU A 101 -0.69 -5.11 -5.41
N GLY A 102 -1.82 -5.03 -6.11
CA GLY A 102 -3.03 -5.72 -5.74
C GLY A 102 -2.65 -7.18 -5.67
N THR A 103 -2.60 -7.73 -4.46
CA THR A 103 -2.49 -9.19 -4.27
C THR A 103 -3.75 -9.90 -4.75
N LYS A 104 -4.80 -9.13 -5.05
CA LYS A 104 -6.05 -9.59 -5.65
C LYS A 104 -5.96 -9.42 -7.16
N VAL A 105 -5.60 -10.51 -7.81
CA VAL A 105 -5.82 -10.71 -9.25
C VAL A 105 -7.33 -10.85 -9.46
N SER A 106 -7.92 -10.15 -10.43
CA SER A 106 -9.33 -10.36 -10.76
C SER A 106 -9.56 -11.81 -11.21
N ALA A 107 -10.77 -12.34 -11.03
CA ALA A 107 -11.07 -13.72 -11.45
C ALA A 107 -10.73 -13.95 -12.93
N THR A 108 -11.00 -12.96 -13.78
CA THR A 108 -10.68 -12.93 -15.21
C THR A 108 -9.17 -12.95 -15.50
N GLU A 109 -8.37 -12.23 -14.71
CA GLU A 109 -6.90 -12.25 -14.86
C GLU A 109 -6.31 -13.57 -14.35
N ALA A 110 -6.89 -14.18 -13.30
CA ALA A 110 -6.49 -15.47 -12.79
C ALA A 110 -6.79 -16.59 -13.80
N GLU A 111 -7.97 -16.57 -14.42
CA GLU A 111 -8.34 -17.49 -15.51
C GLU A 111 -7.42 -17.34 -16.73
N SER A 112 -7.08 -16.09 -17.08
CA SER A 112 -6.13 -15.80 -18.17
C SER A 112 -4.74 -16.34 -17.85
N PHE A 113 -4.29 -16.19 -16.60
CA PHE A 113 -3.01 -16.72 -16.14
C PHE A 113 -3.00 -18.26 -16.16
N GLU A 114 -4.06 -18.92 -15.69
CA GLU A 114 -4.20 -20.38 -15.76
C GLU A 114 -4.18 -20.90 -17.20
N ALA A 115 -4.80 -20.18 -18.14
CA ALA A 115 -4.75 -20.52 -19.56
C ALA A 115 -3.31 -20.45 -20.11
N ILE A 116 -2.54 -19.41 -19.75
CA ILE A 116 -1.14 -19.26 -20.15
C ILE A 116 -0.29 -20.42 -19.58
N VAL A 117 -0.45 -20.72 -18.30
CA VAL A 117 0.27 -21.83 -17.64
C VAL A 117 -0.07 -23.18 -18.28
N LYS A 118 -1.34 -23.40 -18.63
CA LYS A 118 -1.79 -24.62 -19.32
C LYS A 118 -1.15 -24.77 -20.69
N THR A 119 -1.06 -23.70 -21.48
CA THR A 119 -0.36 -23.73 -22.77
C THR A 119 1.12 -24.04 -22.59
N LEU A 120 1.79 -23.40 -21.62
CA LEU A 120 3.20 -23.63 -21.32
C LEU A 120 3.49 -25.06 -20.84
N SER A 121 2.56 -25.67 -20.11
CA SER A 121 2.69 -27.05 -19.64
C SER A 121 2.70 -28.09 -20.77
N ILE A 122 2.15 -27.75 -21.95
CA ILE A 122 2.18 -28.60 -23.15
C ILE A 122 3.59 -28.64 -23.73
N ASP A 123 4.25 -27.48 -23.82
CA ASP A 123 5.59 -27.35 -24.39
C ASP A 123 6.69 -27.86 -23.43
N ARG A 124 6.40 -27.89 -22.12
CA ARG A 124 7.34 -28.27 -21.06
C ARG A 124 6.74 -29.27 -20.08
N PRO A 125 6.51 -30.52 -20.52
CA PRO A 125 5.93 -31.55 -19.67
C PRO A 125 6.85 -31.86 -18.49
N GLY A 126 6.32 -31.77 -17.27
CA GLY A 126 7.02 -32.11 -16.03
C GLY A 126 7.30 -30.93 -15.09
N LEU A 127 7.07 -29.69 -15.52
CA LEU A 127 7.15 -28.52 -14.65
C LEU A 127 5.82 -28.24 -13.95
N THR A 128 5.88 -27.87 -12.68
CA THR A 128 4.73 -27.39 -11.91
C THR A 128 4.36 -25.95 -12.31
N SER A 129 3.11 -25.56 -12.08
CA SER A 129 2.64 -24.18 -12.35
C SER A 129 3.49 -23.10 -11.66
N SER A 130 4.02 -23.40 -10.47
CA SER A 130 4.90 -22.48 -9.74
C SER A 130 6.29 -22.35 -10.37
N GLU A 131 6.81 -23.41 -10.98
CA GLU A 131 8.08 -23.38 -11.71
C GLU A 131 7.96 -22.61 -13.02
N LEU A 132 6.85 -22.81 -13.73
CA LEU A 132 6.51 -22.04 -14.94
C LEU A 132 6.36 -20.54 -14.61
N LEU A 133 5.68 -20.18 -13.52
CA LEU A 133 5.57 -18.79 -13.06
C LEU A 133 6.94 -18.18 -12.73
N ARG A 134 7.81 -18.92 -12.04
CA ARG A 134 9.17 -18.44 -11.71
C ARG A 134 9.98 -18.17 -12.96
N GLU A 135 9.81 -18.98 -13.99
CA GLU A 135 10.49 -18.77 -15.27
C GLU A 135 9.99 -17.52 -15.99
N ILE A 136 8.67 -17.34 -16.10
CA ILE A 136 8.06 -16.13 -16.68
C ILE A 136 8.56 -14.87 -15.98
N ILE A 137 8.60 -14.89 -14.64
CA ILE A 137 9.10 -13.77 -13.85
C ILE A 137 10.60 -13.53 -14.10
N ARG A 138 11.41 -14.59 -14.18
CA ARG A 138 12.86 -14.47 -14.46
C ARG A 138 13.13 -13.88 -15.84
N GLU A 139 12.39 -14.32 -16.86
CA GLU A 139 12.52 -13.79 -18.22
C GLU A 139 12.05 -12.33 -18.30
N TYR A 140 10.95 -11.98 -17.60
CA TYR A 140 10.49 -10.61 -17.50
C TYR A 140 11.51 -9.70 -16.82
N ILE A 141 12.10 -10.13 -15.69
CA ILE A 141 13.14 -9.37 -14.99
C ILE A 141 14.38 -9.18 -15.88
N SER A 142 14.71 -10.17 -16.69
CA SER A 142 15.92 -10.15 -17.52
C SER A 142 15.78 -9.32 -18.80
N SER A 143 14.57 -9.26 -19.38
CA SER A 143 14.34 -8.67 -20.71
C SER A 143 13.40 -7.48 -20.72
N GLY A 144 12.70 -7.19 -19.60
CA GLY A 144 11.64 -6.18 -19.52
C GLY A 144 10.36 -6.55 -20.29
N ALA A 145 10.30 -7.74 -20.90
CA ALA A 145 9.17 -8.22 -21.68
C ALA A 145 8.74 -9.60 -21.18
N VAL A 146 7.42 -9.81 -21.07
CA VAL A 146 6.88 -11.16 -20.93
C VAL A 146 6.79 -11.74 -22.35
N PRO A 147 7.22 -13.00 -22.59
CA PRO A 147 6.99 -13.63 -23.89
C PRO A 147 5.52 -13.52 -24.26
N LYS A 148 5.21 -12.89 -25.40
CA LYS A 148 3.88 -12.96 -25.99
C LYS A 148 3.69 -14.40 -26.47
N HIS A 149 3.35 -15.30 -25.55
CA HIS A 149 2.65 -16.51 -25.97
C HIS A 149 1.35 -15.99 -26.59
N ASN A 150 1.17 -16.25 -27.88
CA ASN A 150 -0.05 -15.90 -28.61
C ASN A 150 -1.21 -16.73 -28.05
N VAL A 151 -1.63 -16.41 -26.83
CA VAL A 151 -2.84 -16.94 -26.24
C VAL A 151 -3.93 -16.04 -26.78
N SER A 152 -4.54 -16.48 -27.88
CA SER A 152 -5.85 -15.96 -28.27
C SER A 152 -6.82 -16.42 -27.19
N VAL A 153 -6.97 -15.62 -26.13
CA VAL A 153 -8.06 -15.77 -25.17
C VAL A 153 -9.32 -15.45 -25.98
N VAL A 154 -9.95 -16.47 -26.55
CA VAL A 154 -11.35 -16.35 -26.95
C VAL A 154 -12.06 -15.90 -25.67
N PRO A 155 -12.80 -14.78 -25.67
CA PRO A 155 -13.56 -14.37 -24.51
C PRO A 155 -14.54 -15.51 -24.21
N GLY A 156 -14.14 -16.41 -23.30
CA GLY A 156 -15.03 -17.36 -22.70
C GLY A 156 -16.00 -16.54 -21.91
N VAL A 157 -17.29 -16.69 -22.21
CA VAL A 157 -18.36 -16.17 -21.39
C VAL A 157 -18.02 -16.51 -19.95
N SER A 158 -17.88 -15.48 -19.11
CA SER A 158 -17.41 -15.69 -17.74
C SER A 158 -18.32 -16.71 -17.04
N PRO A 159 -17.84 -17.51 -16.08
CA PRO A 159 -18.68 -18.48 -15.37
C PRO A 159 -19.94 -17.85 -14.74
N ARG A 160 -19.89 -16.54 -14.45
CA ARG A 160 -21.01 -15.72 -14.00
C ARG A 160 -22.03 -15.47 -15.11
N GLU A 161 -21.59 -15.11 -16.31
CA GLU A 161 -22.45 -14.94 -17.48
C GLU A 161 -23.01 -16.28 -17.96
N GLN A 162 -22.25 -17.37 -17.88
CA GLN A 162 -22.72 -18.72 -18.17
C GLN A 162 -23.88 -19.12 -17.22
N ARG A 163 -23.72 -18.85 -15.92
CA ARG A 163 -24.78 -19.06 -14.92
C ARG A 163 -26.00 -18.18 -15.17
N LEU A 164 -25.81 -16.94 -15.61
CA LEU A 164 -26.91 -16.05 -15.96
C LEU A 164 -27.67 -16.56 -17.19
N LEU A 165 -26.96 -17.05 -18.21
CA LEU A 165 -27.57 -17.64 -19.40
C LEU A 165 -28.33 -18.94 -19.08
N ASP A 166 -27.78 -19.78 -18.19
CA ASP A 166 -28.44 -20.98 -17.70
C ASP A 166 -29.69 -20.65 -16.86
N LEU A 167 -29.62 -19.59 -16.05
CA LEU A 167 -30.76 -19.07 -15.28
C LEU A 167 -31.85 -18.50 -16.20
N VAL A 168 -31.49 -17.80 -17.27
CA VAL A 168 -32.46 -17.28 -18.24
C VAL A 168 -33.14 -18.42 -18.99
N ARG A 169 -32.38 -19.40 -19.50
CA ARG A 169 -32.94 -20.59 -20.15
C ARG A 169 -33.85 -21.42 -19.25
N LYS A 170 -33.54 -21.48 -17.96
CA LYS A 170 -34.33 -22.25 -16.99
C LYS A 170 -35.65 -21.55 -16.61
N ASN A 171 -35.68 -20.21 -16.64
CA ASN A 171 -36.84 -19.43 -16.22
C ASN A 171 -37.69 -18.88 -17.36
N TRP A 172 -37.19 -18.94 -18.61
CA TRP A 172 -37.92 -18.58 -19.81
C TRP A 172 -37.59 -19.56 -20.95
N PRO A 173 -38.12 -20.80 -20.89
CA PRO A 173 -38.05 -21.70 -22.03
C PRO A 173 -38.98 -21.18 -23.14
N ASP A 174 -38.54 -21.22 -24.39
CA ASP A 174 -39.37 -20.93 -25.56
C ASP A 174 -40.63 -21.82 -25.62
#